data_AF-A0AB37Z6A4-F1
#
_entry.id   AF-A0AB37Z6A4-F1
#
_cell.length_a   1.000
_cell.length_b   1.000
_cell.length_c   1.000
_cell.angle_alpha   90.00
_cell.angle_beta   90.00
_cell.angle_gamma   90.00
#
_symmetry.space_group_name_H-M   'P 1'
#
loop_
_entity.id
_entity.type
_entity.pdbx_description
1 polymer ?
#
loop_
_entity_poly.entity_id
_entity_poly.type
_entity_poly.pdbx_seq_one_letter_code
_entity_poly.pdbx_strand_id
1 'polypeptide(L)'
;MRSEGKTKELSALDVDGVLCISVREREDRRALLDKEFAGSGLHVEYVLVTRDNENPERGCYNSHLRCAELALQRGYRRVLILEDDATLEFFAPRMVSRINSFLNKRNPDIFYLGVNLGRLWLTWTPGIARVRAQGGHAYILSTEACRKVIALGDYSGRGIDNYYSKMFAGFCCFPMIAQQQPEGACASDLRQFRGGGKGCDEAFWEANWRRQYQEALRGLLKTLLRRGF
;
A
#
# COMPACT_ATOMS: atom_id res chain seq x y z
N MET A 1 22.54 -22.38 -7.01
CA MET A 1 21.26 -21.76 -6.57
C MET A 1 20.26 -21.91 -7.69
N ARG A 2 19.22 -22.75 -7.54
CA ARG A 2 18.12 -22.80 -8.52
C ARG A 2 17.47 -21.42 -8.54
N SER A 3 17.25 -20.83 -9.72
CA SER A 3 16.39 -19.64 -9.81
C SER A 3 15.01 -20.06 -9.33
N GLU A 4 14.64 -19.66 -8.12
CA GLU A 4 13.25 -19.76 -7.68
C GLU A 4 12.40 -19.04 -8.72
N GLY A 5 11.44 -19.76 -9.33
CA GLY A 5 10.50 -19.15 -10.27
C GLY A 5 9.77 -17.99 -9.58
N LYS A 6 9.51 -16.91 -10.32
CA LYS A 6 8.71 -15.82 -9.77
C LYS A 6 7.23 -16.20 -9.75
N THR A 7 6.47 -15.63 -8.82
CA THR A 7 5.02 -15.89 -8.63
C THR A 7 4.26 -14.60 -8.34
N LYS A 8 2.93 -14.64 -8.48
CA LYS A 8 1.99 -13.63 -7.95
C LYS A 8 1.20 -14.15 -6.73
N GLU A 9 1.46 -15.39 -6.28
CA GLU A 9 0.68 -16.05 -5.23
C GLU A 9 0.82 -15.37 -3.86
N LEU A 10 -0.31 -14.88 -3.35
CA LEU A 10 -0.50 -14.20 -2.07
C LEU A 10 -1.53 -14.90 -1.17
N SER A 11 -2.08 -16.06 -1.56
CA SER A 11 -3.08 -16.80 -0.75
C SER A 11 -2.65 -17.10 0.68
N ALA A 12 -1.34 -17.26 0.91
CA ALA A 12 -0.78 -17.50 2.22
C ALA A 12 -0.47 -16.22 3.01
N LEU A 13 -0.74 -15.02 2.47
CA LEU A 13 -0.50 -13.75 3.16
C LEU A 13 -1.37 -13.68 4.43
N ASP A 14 -0.74 -13.38 5.55
CA ASP A 14 -1.38 -13.46 6.87
C ASP A 14 -2.20 -12.19 7.18
N VAL A 15 -3.34 -12.08 6.49
CA VAL A 15 -4.40 -11.07 6.62
C VAL A 15 -5.77 -11.74 6.67
N ASP A 16 -6.72 -11.15 7.40
CA ASP A 16 -8.06 -11.72 7.60
C ASP A 16 -9.04 -11.30 6.49
N GLY A 17 -8.72 -10.23 5.77
CA GLY A 17 -9.54 -9.71 4.68
C GLY A 17 -8.75 -8.77 3.77
N VAL A 18 -9.23 -8.67 2.53
CA VAL A 18 -8.69 -7.77 1.51
C VAL A 18 -9.81 -6.84 1.06
N LEU A 19 -9.63 -5.54 1.29
CA LEU A 19 -10.58 -4.49 0.92
C LEU A 19 -9.96 -3.62 -0.17
N CYS A 20 -10.63 -3.49 -1.31
CA CYS A 20 -10.22 -2.57 -2.37
C CYS A 20 -11.16 -1.37 -2.44
N ILE A 21 -10.62 -0.18 -2.28
CA ILE A 21 -11.36 1.07 -2.45
C ILE A 21 -11.58 1.29 -3.94
N SER A 22 -12.83 1.50 -4.35
CA SER A 22 -13.16 1.85 -5.72
C SER A 22 -14.37 2.78 -5.77
N VAL A 23 -14.32 3.75 -6.68
CA VAL A 23 -15.46 4.63 -6.94
C VAL A 23 -16.50 3.86 -7.76
N ARG A 24 -17.79 3.97 -7.40
CA ARG A 24 -18.90 3.17 -8.00
C ARG A 24 -18.86 3.17 -9.52
N GLU A 25 -18.64 4.33 -10.13
CA GLU A 25 -18.66 4.52 -11.58
C GLU A 25 -17.42 3.95 -12.29
N ARG A 26 -16.36 3.56 -11.58
CA ARG A 26 -15.08 3.08 -12.13
C ARG A 26 -15.02 1.56 -12.29
N GLU A 27 -15.98 0.99 -13.01
CA GLU A 27 -15.98 -0.44 -13.38
C GLU A 27 -14.74 -0.82 -14.21
N ASP A 28 -14.24 0.13 -15.01
CA ASP A 28 -13.00 0.00 -15.77
C ASP A 28 -11.80 -0.34 -14.88
N ARG A 29 -11.64 0.37 -13.76
CA ARG A 29 -10.52 0.16 -12.81
C ARG A 29 -10.62 -1.17 -12.09
N ARG A 30 -11.84 -1.54 -11.66
CA ARG A 30 -12.07 -2.85 -11.03
C ARG A 30 -11.72 -4.01 -11.97
N ALA A 31 -12.15 -3.92 -13.23
CA ALA A 31 -11.81 -4.93 -14.23
C ALA A 31 -10.29 -5.03 -14.51
N LEU A 32 -9.54 -3.93 -14.38
CA LEU A 32 -8.09 -3.93 -14.46
C LEU A 32 -7.45 -4.56 -13.20
N LEU A 33 -7.91 -4.19 -12.01
CA LEU A 33 -7.44 -4.79 -10.76
C LEU A 33 -7.65 -6.30 -10.75
N ASP A 34 -8.84 -6.77 -11.16
CA ASP A 34 -9.16 -8.20 -11.23
C ASP A 34 -8.18 -8.95 -12.16
N LYS A 35 -7.78 -8.33 -13.27
CA LYS A 35 -6.77 -8.90 -14.18
C LYS A 35 -5.37 -8.89 -13.57
N GLU A 36 -4.98 -7.81 -12.90
CA GLU A 36 -3.66 -7.68 -12.27
C GLU A 36 -3.44 -8.68 -11.14
N PHE A 37 -4.49 -8.89 -10.34
CA PHE A 37 -4.49 -9.79 -9.19
C PHE A 37 -5.01 -11.19 -9.53
N ALA A 38 -5.28 -11.48 -10.82
CA ALA A 38 -5.60 -12.82 -11.28
C ALA A 38 -4.47 -13.79 -10.91
N GLY A 39 -4.84 -14.91 -10.29
CA GLY A 39 -3.85 -15.90 -9.82
C GLY A 39 -3.04 -15.47 -8.59
N SER A 40 -3.44 -14.41 -7.88
CA SER A 40 -2.85 -14.08 -6.58
C SER A 40 -3.42 -14.93 -5.44
N GLY A 41 -4.57 -15.57 -5.63
CA GLY A 41 -5.26 -16.31 -4.58
C GLY A 41 -5.87 -15.43 -3.48
N LEU A 42 -5.87 -14.10 -3.65
CA LEU A 42 -6.59 -13.19 -2.76
C LEU A 42 -8.07 -13.13 -3.13
N HIS A 43 -8.93 -13.07 -2.11
CA HIS A 43 -10.35 -12.73 -2.27
C HIS A 43 -10.54 -11.24 -1.99
N VAL A 44 -10.59 -10.43 -3.06
CA VAL A 44 -10.73 -8.97 -2.98
C VAL A 44 -12.20 -8.57 -2.84
N GLU A 45 -12.53 -7.85 -1.79
CA GLU A 45 -13.84 -7.21 -1.62
C GLU A 45 -13.77 -5.74 -1.99
N TYR A 46 -14.66 -5.29 -2.88
CA TYR A 46 -14.74 -3.88 -3.27
C TYR A 46 -15.56 -3.05 -2.28
N VAL A 47 -14.90 -2.09 -1.64
CA VAL A 47 -15.54 -1.03 -0.84
C VAL A 47 -15.94 0.09 -1.79
N LEU A 48 -17.17 0.00 -2.31
CA LEU A 48 -17.69 0.94 -3.30
C LEU A 48 -18.11 2.27 -2.66
N VAL A 49 -17.48 3.35 -3.10
CA VAL A 49 -17.73 4.71 -2.61
C VAL A 49 -18.31 5.60 -3.70
N THR A 50 -19.13 6.57 -3.31
CA THR A 50 -19.60 7.62 -4.21
C THR A 50 -18.53 8.69 -4.34
N ARG A 51 -18.26 9.15 -5.56
CA ARG A 51 -17.27 10.21 -5.79
C ARG A 51 -17.68 11.50 -5.08
N ASP A 52 -16.73 12.09 -4.35
CA ASP A 52 -16.87 13.44 -3.81
C ASP A 52 -16.37 14.44 -4.85
N ASN A 53 -17.30 15.00 -5.63
CA ASN A 53 -16.97 15.94 -6.72
C ASN A 53 -16.51 17.31 -6.21
N GLU A 54 -16.86 17.67 -4.97
CA GLU A 54 -16.45 18.94 -4.38
C GLU A 54 -15.06 18.85 -3.75
N ASN A 55 -14.77 17.72 -3.09
CA ASN A 55 -13.52 17.50 -2.41
C ASN A 55 -13.05 16.05 -2.54
N PRO A 56 -12.34 15.71 -3.63
CA PRO A 56 -11.86 14.36 -3.85
C PRO A 56 -10.88 13.85 -2.76
N GLU A 57 -10.13 14.75 -2.10
CA GLU A 57 -9.25 14.39 -0.97
C GLU A 57 -10.06 13.95 0.26
N ARG A 58 -11.19 14.62 0.54
CA ARG A 58 -12.17 14.21 1.55
C ARG A 58 -12.77 12.84 1.21
N GLY A 59 -13.13 12.62 -0.06
CA GLY A 59 -13.61 11.32 -0.54
C GLY A 59 -12.61 10.20 -0.30
N CYS A 60 -11.34 10.40 -0.67
CA CYS A 60 -10.24 9.46 -0.41
C CYS A 60 -10.08 9.21 1.10
N TYR A 61 -10.00 10.28 1.91
CA TYR A 61 -9.90 10.17 3.37
C TYR A 61 -10.99 9.31 3.98
N ASN A 62 -12.27 9.61 3.67
CA ASN A 62 -13.41 8.88 4.19
C ASN A 62 -13.42 7.40 3.75
N SER A 63 -12.94 7.11 2.53
CA SER A 63 -12.86 5.74 2.02
C SER A 63 -11.89 4.87 2.83
N HIS A 64 -10.74 5.43 3.23
CA HIS A 64 -9.78 4.72 4.08
C HIS A 64 -10.28 4.53 5.52
N LEU A 65 -10.95 5.55 6.08
CA LEU A 65 -11.64 5.41 7.37
C LEU A 65 -12.68 4.28 7.31
N ARG A 66 -13.48 4.23 6.24
CA ARG A 66 -14.48 3.19 6.04
C ARG A 66 -13.89 1.78 6.01
N CYS A 67 -12.75 1.59 5.36
CA CYS A 67 -12.04 0.30 5.37
C CYS A 67 -11.57 -0.08 6.79
N ALA A 68 -11.04 0.88 7.56
CA ALA A 68 -10.64 0.66 8.94
C ALA A 68 -11.84 0.28 9.83
N GLU A 69 -12.98 0.95 9.67
CA GLU A 69 -14.24 0.63 10.38
C GLU A 69 -14.72 -0.78 10.05
N LEU A 70 -14.78 -1.14 8.77
CA LEU A 70 -15.20 -2.47 8.32
C LEU A 70 -14.30 -3.56 8.92
N ALA A 71 -12.99 -3.33 8.93
CA ALA A 71 -12.04 -4.26 9.52
C ALA A 71 -12.28 -4.46 11.02
N LEU A 72 -12.55 -3.39 11.78
CA LEU A 72 -12.88 -3.50 13.20
C LEU A 72 -14.23 -4.18 13.44
N GLN A 73 -15.26 -3.82 12.67
CA GLN A 73 -16.60 -4.42 12.77
C GLN A 73 -16.57 -5.93 12.54
N ARG A 74 -15.65 -6.40 11.69
CA ARG A 74 -15.47 -7.83 11.37
C ARG A 74 -14.45 -8.54 12.27
N GLY A 75 -13.86 -7.83 13.23
CA GLY A 75 -12.87 -8.40 14.14
C GLY A 75 -11.55 -8.79 13.45
N TYR A 76 -11.20 -8.15 12.33
CA TYR A 76 -9.94 -8.43 11.65
C TYR A 76 -8.75 -8.02 12.51
N ARG A 77 -7.81 -8.94 12.67
CA ARG A 77 -6.49 -8.69 13.24
C ARG A 77 -5.64 -7.87 12.28
N ARG A 78 -5.70 -8.17 10.99
CA ARG A 78 -5.01 -7.46 9.91
C ARG A 78 -5.86 -7.41 8.66
N VAL A 79 -5.90 -6.24 8.03
CA VAL A 79 -6.62 -6.02 6.76
C VAL A 79 -5.64 -5.52 5.71
N LEU A 80 -5.66 -6.13 4.53
CA LEU A 80 -5.00 -5.57 3.34
C LEU A 80 -5.96 -4.58 2.69
N ILE A 81 -5.51 -3.33 2.53
CA ILE A 81 -6.22 -2.27 1.84
C ILE A 81 -5.52 -2.02 0.49
N LEU A 82 -6.30 -2.06 -0.58
CA LEU A 82 -5.89 -1.76 -1.95
C LEU A 82 -6.64 -0.53 -2.46
N GLU A 83 -5.99 0.26 -3.32
CA GLU A 83 -6.69 1.14 -4.26
C GLU A 83 -6.95 0.38 -5.57
N ASP A 84 -8.00 0.73 -6.30
CA ASP A 84 -8.40 0.09 -7.55
C ASP A 84 -7.46 0.38 -8.74
N ASP A 85 -6.37 1.12 -8.52
CA ASP A 85 -5.23 1.23 -9.44
C ASP A 85 -3.98 0.49 -8.94
N ALA A 86 -4.08 -0.36 -7.91
CA ALA A 86 -2.95 -1.20 -7.53
C ALA A 86 -2.61 -2.21 -8.64
N THR A 87 -1.32 -2.48 -8.81
CA THR A 87 -0.79 -3.57 -9.65
C THR A 87 -0.03 -4.56 -8.81
N LEU A 88 0.19 -5.76 -9.33
CA LEU A 88 0.93 -6.82 -8.65
C LEU A 88 2.09 -7.29 -9.51
N GLU A 89 3.29 -7.20 -8.96
CA GLU A 89 4.52 -7.65 -9.59
C GLU A 89 4.78 -9.14 -9.34
N PHE A 90 5.57 -9.74 -10.22
CA PHE A 90 6.11 -11.07 -9.97
C PHE A 90 7.25 -11.02 -8.94
N PHE A 91 7.10 -11.76 -7.84
CA PHE A 91 8.07 -11.78 -6.73
C PHE A 91 8.55 -13.20 -6.41
N ALA A 92 9.61 -13.29 -5.60
CA ALA A 92 10.14 -14.58 -5.14
C ALA A 92 9.17 -15.22 -4.14
N PRO A 93 8.80 -16.51 -4.26
CA PRO A 93 7.80 -17.16 -3.40
C PRO A 93 8.04 -17.00 -1.90
N ARG A 94 9.32 -16.99 -1.48
CA ARG A 94 9.72 -16.76 -0.08
C ARG A 94 9.33 -15.39 0.49
N MET A 95 8.92 -14.42 -0.34
CA MET A 95 8.57 -13.07 0.09
C MET A 95 7.37 -13.09 1.04
N VAL A 96 6.33 -13.87 0.73
CA VAL A 96 5.13 -13.99 1.57
C VAL A 96 5.48 -14.54 2.95
N SER A 97 6.29 -15.59 3.01
CA SER A 97 6.78 -16.15 4.28
C SER A 97 7.54 -15.12 5.12
N ARG A 98 8.38 -14.28 4.49
CA ARG A 98 9.13 -13.22 5.17
C ARG A 98 8.21 -12.11 5.70
N ILE A 99 7.23 -11.69 4.89
CA ILE A 99 6.22 -10.72 5.29
C ILE A 99 5.46 -11.26 6.50
N ASN A 100 4.92 -12.48 6.42
CA ASN A 100 4.16 -13.09 7.52
C ASN A 100 4.99 -13.25 8.80
N SER A 101 6.25 -13.69 8.68
CA SER A 101 7.14 -13.80 9.84
C SER A 101 7.35 -12.44 10.52
N PHE A 102 7.53 -11.38 9.72
CA PHE A 102 7.67 -10.03 10.23
C PHE A 102 6.38 -9.51 10.89
N LEU A 103 5.23 -9.66 10.22
CA LEU A 103 3.92 -9.25 10.75
C LEU A 103 3.60 -9.96 12.06
N ASN A 104 3.87 -11.27 12.17
CA ASN A 104 3.63 -12.03 13.38
C ASN A 104 4.56 -11.63 14.53
N LYS A 105 5.83 -11.37 14.24
CA LYS A 105 6.83 -11.04 15.28
C LYS A 105 6.72 -9.59 15.76
N ARG A 106 6.38 -8.65 14.87
CA ARG A 106 6.44 -7.21 15.17
C ARG A 106 5.09 -6.54 15.23
N ASN A 107 4.06 -7.11 14.57
CA ASN A 107 2.72 -6.56 14.47
C ASN A 107 2.71 -5.03 14.25
N PRO A 108 3.35 -4.54 13.17
CA PRO A 108 3.45 -3.11 12.93
C PRO A 108 2.07 -2.48 12.73
N ASP A 109 1.95 -1.18 13.01
CA ASP A 109 0.73 -0.43 12.71
C ASP A 109 0.38 -0.51 11.21
N ILE A 110 1.36 -0.24 10.35
CA ILE A 110 1.20 -0.25 8.89
C ILE A 110 2.36 -0.99 8.20
N PHE A 111 2.03 -1.77 7.17
CA PHE A 111 2.99 -2.47 6.32
C PHE A 111 2.63 -2.32 4.84
N TYR A 112 3.50 -1.72 4.04
CA TYR A 112 3.25 -1.47 2.62
C TYR A 112 3.72 -2.63 1.74
N LEU A 113 2.87 -3.04 0.79
CA LEU A 113 3.24 -3.88 -0.35
C LEU A 113 3.66 -3.02 -1.55
N GLY A 114 3.12 -1.80 -1.63
CA GLY A 114 3.47 -0.78 -2.61
C GLY A 114 3.10 0.61 -2.11
N VAL A 115 3.95 1.59 -2.39
CA VAL A 115 3.75 2.98 -1.94
C VAL A 115 4.50 3.98 -2.84
N ASN A 116 4.08 5.25 -2.85
CA ASN A 116 4.91 6.33 -3.40
C ASN A 116 6.10 6.61 -2.46
N LEU A 117 7.29 6.25 -2.91
CA LEU A 117 8.46 6.18 -2.05
C LEU A 117 8.97 7.57 -1.65
N GLY A 118 9.04 7.82 -0.34
CA GLY A 118 9.78 8.94 0.23
C GLY A 118 11.24 8.56 0.53
N ARG A 119 11.48 8.02 1.72
CA ARG A 119 12.78 7.51 2.18
C ARG A 119 12.66 6.04 2.57
N LEU A 120 13.70 5.27 2.29
CA LEU A 120 13.75 3.84 2.62
C LEU A 120 15.12 3.49 3.20
N TRP A 121 15.15 2.55 4.15
CA TRP A 121 16.39 1.91 4.58
C TRP A 121 16.10 0.47 5.00
N LEU A 122 17.07 -0.42 4.78
CA LEU A 122 16.86 -1.84 5.01
C LEU A 122 16.74 -2.15 6.51
N THR A 123 16.00 -3.22 6.79
CA THR A 123 15.99 -3.87 8.09
C THR A 123 16.96 -5.05 8.06
N TRP A 124 17.43 -5.48 9.24
CA TRP A 124 18.03 -6.80 9.49
C TRP A 124 17.08 -7.97 9.28
N THR A 125 15.79 -7.74 9.00
CA THR A 125 14.87 -8.79 8.55
C THR A 125 14.94 -8.87 7.01
N PRO A 126 15.41 -9.99 6.42
CA PRO A 126 15.57 -10.10 4.98
C PRO A 126 14.25 -9.83 4.24
N GLY A 127 14.33 -9.00 3.20
CA GLY A 127 13.17 -8.65 2.37
C GLY A 127 12.21 -7.65 3.02
N ILE A 128 12.59 -7.02 4.14
CA ILE A 128 11.79 -6.01 4.82
C ILE A 128 12.61 -4.72 4.93
N ALA A 129 11.98 -3.59 4.68
CA ALA A 129 12.57 -2.28 4.83
C ALA A 129 11.73 -1.37 5.73
N ARG A 130 12.40 -0.39 6.32
CA ARG A 130 11.78 0.77 6.93
C ARG A 130 11.48 1.79 5.84
N VAL A 131 10.31 2.42 5.94
CA VAL A 131 9.88 3.39 4.93
C VAL A 131 9.23 4.61 5.57
N ARG A 132 9.51 5.77 5.00
CA ARG A 132 8.68 6.97 5.12
C ARG A 132 8.13 7.25 3.74
N ALA A 133 6.81 7.25 3.61
CA ALA A 133 6.16 7.37 2.33
C ALA A 133 4.87 8.20 2.45
N GLN A 134 4.35 8.56 1.30
CA GLN A 134 3.04 9.18 1.08
C GLN A 134 2.32 8.33 0.01
N GLY A 135 1.00 8.39 -0.11
CA GLY A 135 0.25 7.66 -1.15
C GLY A 135 0.39 6.14 -1.08
N GLY A 136 -0.46 5.49 -0.27
CA GLY A 136 -0.51 4.04 -0.15
C GLY A 136 -1.55 3.38 -1.05
N HIS A 137 -1.11 2.81 -2.18
CA HIS A 137 -1.99 2.03 -3.08
C HIS A 137 -2.15 0.56 -2.66
N ALA A 138 -1.23 0.00 -1.86
CA ALA A 138 -1.37 -1.35 -1.32
C ALA A 138 -0.67 -1.49 0.05
N TYR A 139 -1.45 -1.64 1.12
CA TYR A 139 -0.92 -1.66 2.48
C TYR A 139 -1.79 -2.43 3.47
N ILE A 140 -1.15 -2.97 4.50
CA ILE A 140 -1.78 -3.73 5.57
C ILE A 140 -1.87 -2.84 6.81
N LEU A 141 -3.05 -2.80 7.43
CA LEU A 141 -3.25 -2.22 8.76
C LEU A 141 -3.47 -3.32 9.80
N SER A 142 -2.88 -3.14 10.98
CA SER A 142 -3.28 -3.91 12.18
C SER A 142 -4.57 -3.34 12.79
N THR A 143 -5.23 -4.12 13.65
CA THR A 143 -6.40 -3.65 14.42
C THR A 143 -6.12 -2.37 15.20
N GLU A 144 -4.94 -2.24 15.82
CA GLU A 144 -4.57 -1.02 16.57
C GLU A 144 -4.44 0.19 15.63
N ALA A 145 -3.88 -0.02 14.45
CA ALA A 145 -3.81 1.04 13.44
C ALA A 145 -5.22 1.42 12.97
N CYS A 146 -6.12 0.46 12.71
CA CYS A 146 -7.50 0.76 12.37
C CYS A 146 -8.19 1.64 13.44
N ARG A 147 -8.00 1.34 14.73
CA ARG A 147 -8.52 2.19 15.82
C ARG A 147 -7.96 3.61 15.77
N LYS A 148 -6.64 3.75 15.56
CA LYS A 148 -5.98 5.06 15.42
C LYS A 148 -6.49 5.84 14.21
N VAL A 149 -6.75 5.15 13.08
CA VAL A 149 -7.31 5.77 11.86
C VAL A 149 -8.71 6.30 12.12
N ILE A 150 -9.58 5.52 12.75
CA ILE A 150 -10.95 5.96 13.08
C ILE A 150 -10.94 7.12 14.08
N ALA A 151 -10.00 7.10 15.04
CA ALA A 151 -9.83 8.16 16.02
C ALA A 151 -9.39 9.52 15.41
N LEU A 152 -9.00 9.57 14.13
CA LEU A 152 -8.78 10.84 13.42
C LEU A 152 -10.08 11.64 13.26
N GLY A 153 -11.24 10.96 13.25
CA GLY A 153 -12.54 11.60 13.12
C GLY A 153 -12.76 12.23 11.74
N ASP A 154 -13.56 13.29 11.71
CA ASP A 154 -13.99 13.92 10.46
C ASP A 154 -12.83 14.59 9.71
N TYR A 155 -13.03 14.70 8.39
CA TYR A 155 -12.08 15.35 7.50
C TYR A 155 -11.87 16.82 7.88
N SER A 156 -10.63 17.19 8.16
CA SER A 156 -10.23 18.54 8.62
C SER A 156 -9.31 19.28 7.63
N GLY A 157 -9.42 18.97 6.34
CA GLY A 157 -8.65 19.64 5.27
C GLY A 157 -7.26 19.06 5.00
N ARG A 158 -7.05 17.78 5.36
CA ARG A 158 -5.77 17.09 5.13
C ARG A 158 -6.03 15.63 4.73
N GLY A 159 -5.45 15.18 3.62
CA GLY A 159 -5.54 13.80 3.17
C GLY A 159 -4.92 12.79 4.13
N ILE A 160 -5.39 11.54 4.05
CA ILE A 160 -5.07 10.48 5.00
C ILE A 160 -3.56 10.17 5.08
N ASP A 161 -2.85 10.25 3.96
CA ASP A 161 -1.42 9.94 3.86
C ASP A 161 -0.57 10.86 4.75
N ASN A 162 -0.99 12.12 4.90
CA ASN A 162 -0.32 13.07 5.76
C ASN A 162 -0.44 12.70 7.25
N TYR A 163 -1.51 12.01 7.63
CA TYR A 163 -1.65 11.44 8.97
C TYR A 163 -0.79 10.19 9.12
N TYR A 164 -0.85 9.25 8.18
CA TYR A 164 -0.11 7.98 8.26
C TYR A 164 1.39 8.19 8.43
N SER A 165 1.99 9.09 7.64
CA SER A 165 3.44 9.36 7.70
C SER A 165 3.94 9.89 9.04
N LYS A 166 3.05 10.50 9.85
CA LYS A 166 3.35 11.04 11.18
C LYS A 166 2.94 10.10 12.30
N MET A 167 1.81 9.41 12.12
CA MET A 167 1.19 8.55 13.11
C MET A 167 1.84 7.18 13.17
N PHE A 168 2.31 6.66 12.03
CA PHE A 168 2.80 5.30 11.93
C PHE A 168 4.27 5.24 11.56
N ALA A 169 4.95 4.34 12.26
CA ALA A 169 6.29 3.95 11.88
C ALA A 169 6.20 2.89 10.77
N GLY A 170 6.24 3.32 9.51
CA GLY A 170 6.05 2.45 8.34
C GLY A 170 7.14 1.39 8.10
N PHE A 171 6.70 0.23 7.61
CA PHE A 171 7.53 -0.85 7.07
C PHE A 171 7.00 -1.26 5.70
N CYS A 172 7.83 -1.86 4.85
CA CYS A 172 7.41 -2.41 3.57
C CYS A 172 8.19 -3.67 3.21
N CYS A 173 7.68 -4.46 2.26
CA CYS A 173 8.51 -5.48 1.62
C CYS A 173 9.54 -4.81 0.69
N PHE A 174 10.69 -5.48 0.53
CA PHE A 174 11.77 -5.02 -0.33
C PHE A 174 12.33 -6.18 -1.19
N PRO A 175 12.26 -6.10 -2.52
CA PRO A 175 11.59 -5.04 -3.28
C PRO A 175 10.08 -5.00 -2.97
N MET A 176 9.46 -3.85 -3.18
CA MET A 176 7.99 -3.73 -3.16
C MET A 176 7.39 -4.71 -4.17
N ILE A 177 6.20 -5.23 -3.89
CA ILE A 177 5.54 -6.22 -4.77
C ILE A 177 4.30 -5.65 -5.45
N ALA A 178 3.89 -4.44 -5.10
CA ALA A 178 2.80 -3.73 -5.74
C ALA A 178 3.24 -2.36 -6.24
N GLN A 179 2.67 -1.92 -7.37
CA GLN A 179 2.82 -0.56 -7.90
C GLN A 179 1.43 0.04 -8.13
N GLN A 180 1.38 1.25 -8.69
CA GLN A 180 0.14 1.86 -9.16
C GLN A 180 0.11 1.77 -10.69
N GLN A 181 -1.08 1.64 -11.26
CA GLN A 181 -1.28 1.70 -12.70
C GLN A 181 -0.75 3.04 -13.23
N PRO A 182 0.00 3.05 -14.35
CA PRO A 182 0.44 4.29 -14.96
C PRO A 182 -0.76 5.07 -15.50
N GLU A 183 -0.66 6.40 -15.49
CA GLU A 183 -1.76 7.29 -15.92
C GLU A 183 -2.25 7.02 -17.35
N GLY A 184 -1.36 6.51 -18.23
CA GLY A 184 -1.70 6.16 -19.61
C GLY A 184 -2.57 4.91 -19.75
N ALA A 185 -2.52 4.00 -18.78
CA ALA A 185 -3.38 2.81 -18.74
C ALA A 185 -4.74 3.15 -18.11
N CYS A 186 -4.74 3.95 -17.04
CA CYS A 186 -5.97 4.41 -16.39
C CYS A 186 -5.72 5.67 -15.55
N ALA A 187 -6.18 6.83 -16.00
CA ALA A 187 -5.91 8.10 -15.32
C ALA A 187 -6.64 8.22 -13.97
N SER A 188 -5.92 8.77 -12.98
CA SER A 188 -6.50 9.17 -11.69
C SER A 188 -7.26 10.49 -11.81
N ASP A 189 -8.47 10.53 -11.25
CA ASP A 189 -9.33 11.72 -11.27
C ASP A 189 -8.81 12.85 -10.36
N LEU A 190 -7.83 12.58 -9.48
CA LEU A 190 -7.20 13.56 -8.58
C LEU A 190 -6.19 14.48 -9.29
N ARG A 191 -5.89 14.24 -10.57
CA ARG A 191 -4.85 14.94 -11.32
C ARG A 191 -5.07 16.45 -11.40
N GLN A 192 -6.32 16.90 -11.56
CA GLN A 192 -6.62 18.33 -11.66
C GLN A 192 -6.39 19.09 -10.34
N PHE A 193 -6.42 18.39 -9.21
CA PHE A 193 -6.24 18.97 -7.87
C PHE A 193 -4.78 18.90 -7.37
N ARG A 194 -3.96 17.99 -7.92
CA ARG A 194 -2.52 17.90 -7.65
C ARG A 194 -1.78 18.89 -8.56
N GLY A 195 -1.82 20.18 -8.21
CA GLY A 195 -1.31 21.28 -9.02
C GLY A 195 0.01 20.99 -9.78
N GLY A 196 -0.09 20.93 -11.12
CA GLY A 196 1.05 21.07 -12.06
C GLY A 196 2.17 20.03 -11.99
N GLY A 197 2.04 18.94 -11.23
CA GLY A 197 3.08 17.90 -11.14
C GLY A 197 3.21 17.08 -12.44
N LYS A 198 4.44 16.74 -12.83
CA LYS A 198 4.70 15.75 -13.90
C LYS A 198 3.86 14.51 -13.64
N GLY A 199 3.09 14.06 -14.63
CA GLY A 199 2.21 12.90 -14.51
C GLY A 199 2.96 11.65 -14.07
N CYS A 200 2.28 10.76 -13.35
CA CYS A 200 2.76 9.44 -12.98
C CYS A 200 2.68 8.49 -14.19
N ASP A 201 3.54 8.73 -15.18
CA ASP A 201 3.71 7.86 -16.35
C ASP A 201 4.47 6.56 -16.02
N GLU A 202 4.61 5.65 -16.98
CA GLU A 202 5.39 4.41 -16.81
C GLU A 202 6.83 4.69 -16.36
N ALA A 203 7.43 5.77 -16.88
CA ALA A 203 8.80 6.17 -16.53
C ALA A 203 8.91 6.61 -15.06
N PHE A 204 7.88 7.25 -14.50
CA PHE A 204 7.80 7.58 -13.08
C PHE A 204 7.80 6.31 -12.21
N TRP A 205 7.01 5.30 -12.58
CA TRP A 205 6.95 4.04 -11.81
C TRP A 205 8.23 3.22 -11.92
N GLU A 206 8.85 3.16 -13.10
CA GLU A 206 10.20 2.60 -13.23
C GLU A 206 11.22 3.36 -12.37
N ALA A 207 11.15 4.69 -12.35
CA ALA A 207 12.02 5.50 -11.51
C ALA A 207 11.77 5.26 -10.02
N ASN A 208 10.51 5.14 -9.58
CA ASN A 208 10.14 4.78 -8.21
C ASN A 208 10.70 3.39 -7.84
N TRP A 209 10.61 2.43 -8.78
CA TRP A 209 11.18 1.10 -8.61
C TRP A 209 12.71 1.11 -8.48
N ARG A 210 13.41 1.94 -9.24
CA ARG A 210 14.88 2.09 -9.11
C ARG A 210 15.25 2.85 -7.83
N ARG A 211 14.42 3.81 -7.41
CA ARG A 211 14.65 4.67 -6.25
C ARG A 211 14.68 3.89 -4.93
N GLN A 212 13.90 2.81 -4.78
CA GLN A 212 13.97 1.96 -3.57
C GLN A 212 15.37 1.37 -3.34
N TYR A 213 16.11 1.01 -4.39
CA TYR A 213 17.49 0.54 -4.27
C TYR A 213 18.47 1.69 -3.94
N GLN A 214 18.29 2.86 -4.56
CA GLN A 214 19.11 4.03 -4.28
C GLN A 214 18.93 4.52 -2.84
N GLU A 215 17.69 4.56 -2.35
CA GLU A 215 17.38 4.93 -0.97
C GLU A 215 17.87 3.87 0.02
N ALA A 216 17.75 2.58 -0.29
CA ALA A 216 18.36 1.53 0.51
C ALA A 216 19.88 1.73 0.68
N LEU A 217 20.58 2.10 -0.41
CA LEU A 217 22.01 2.42 -0.38
C LEU A 217 22.31 3.68 0.43
N ARG A 218 21.57 4.77 0.22
CA ARG A 218 21.70 6.02 1.00
C ARG A 218 21.38 5.80 2.49
N GLY A 219 20.51 4.83 2.77
CA GLY A 219 20.07 4.43 4.11
C GLY A 219 21.03 3.49 4.84
N LEU A 220 22.15 3.07 4.23
CA LEU A 220 23.06 2.06 4.80
C LEU A 220 23.48 2.37 6.24
N LEU A 221 23.84 3.62 6.55
CA LEU A 221 24.21 4.00 7.91
C LEU A 221 23.06 3.80 8.90
N LYS A 222 21.81 4.07 8.52
CA LYS A 222 20.64 3.83 9.38
C LYS A 222 20.37 2.34 9.58
N THR A 223 20.58 1.54 8.52
CA THR A 223 20.52 0.07 8.58
C THR A 223 21.53 -0.46 9.60
N LEU A 224 22.79 -0.01 9.51
CA LEU A 224 23.88 -0.43 10.41
C LEU A 224 23.61 0.00 11.86
N LEU A 225 23.15 1.23 12.07
CA LEU A 225 22.84 1.78 13.40
C LEU A 225 21.50 1.31 14.00
N ARG A 226 20.79 0.38 13.35
CA ARG A 226 19.46 -0.11 13.79
C ARG A 226 18.45 1.01 14.05
N ARG A 227 18.54 2.14 13.35
CA ARG A 227 17.61 3.26 13.60
C ARG A 227 16.18 2.87 13.21
N GLY A 228 15.26 2.94 14.17
CA GLY A 228 13.85 2.59 13.99
C GLY A 228 13.54 1.10 14.17
N PHE A 229 14.39 0.37 14.90
CA PHE A 229 14.18 -1.01 15.36
C PHE A 229 13.85 -1.12 16.84
#